data_AF-A0A249A0R7-F1
#
_entry.id   AF-A0A249A0R7-F1
#
_cell.length_a   1.000
_cell.length_b   1.000
_cell.length_c   1.000
_cell.angle_alpha   90.00
_cell.angle_beta   90.00
_cell.angle_gamma   90.00
#
_symmetry.space_group_name_H-M   'P 1'
#
loop_
_entity.id
_entity.type
_entity.pdbx_description
1 polymer ?
#
loop_
_entity_poly.entity_id
_entity_poly.type
_entity_poly.pdbx_seq_one_letter_code
_entity_poly.pdbx_strand_id
1 'polypeptide(L)' 'MAMSRNEIQAKSEAKRGIKQKSFKLPLEVIAEIEVLSQKLNIPQNQLIIQAIQQFKQNNP' A
#
# COMPACT_ATOMS: atom_id res chain seq x y z
N MET A 1 -29.65 10.70 1.83
CA MET A 1 -28.82 9.93 0.88
C MET A 1 -28.06 8.89 1.68
N ALA A 2 -28.30 7.60 1.45
CA ALA A 2 -27.51 6.55 2.10
C ALA A 2 -26.07 6.66 1.58
N MET A 3 -25.08 6.68 2.48
CA MET A 3 -23.67 6.70 2.08
C MET A 3 -23.37 5.48 1.21
N SER A 4 -22.59 5.70 0.17
CA SER A 4 -22.05 4.62 -0.65
C SER A 4 -21.21 3.69 0.23
N ARG A 5 -21.22 2.39 -0.09
CA ARG A 5 -20.38 1.39 0.59
C ARG A 5 -18.91 1.80 0.61
N ASN A 6 -18.45 2.49 -0.43
CA ASN A 6 -17.09 3.00 -0.53
C ASN A 6 -16.83 4.15 0.46
N GLU A 7 -17.81 5.02 0.70
CA GLU A 7 -17.70 6.10 1.68
C GLU A 7 -17.69 5.57 3.11
N ILE A 8 -18.48 4.52 3.37
CA ILE A 8 -18.50 3.83 4.67
C ILE A 8 -17.14 3.15 4.92
N GLN A 9 -16.60 2.46 3.92
CA GLN A 9 -15.30 1.81 4.02
C GLN A 9 -14.17 2.84 4.22
N ALA A 10 -14.13 3.91 3.42
CA ALA A 10 -13.14 4.96 3.56
C ALA A 10 -13.17 5.64 4.94
N LYS A 11 -14.37 5.85 5.52
CA LYS A 11 -14.50 6.36 6.89
C LYS A 11 -14.01 5.36 7.94
N SER A 12 -14.25 4.07 7.75
CA SER A 12 -13.76 3.01 8.63
C SER A 12 -12.23 2.91 8.59
N GLU A 13 -11.64 2.96 7.40
CA GLU A 13 -10.20 2.95 7.20
C GLU A 13 -9.55 4.20 7.81
N ALA A 14 -10.14 5.38 7.59
CA ALA A 14 -9.67 6.62 8.19
C ALA A 14 -9.66 6.58 9.73
N LYS A 15 -10.68 5.96 10.36
CA LYS A 15 -10.70 5.73 11.81
C LYS A 15 -9.55 4.82 12.29
N ARG A 16 -9.08 3.91 11.43
CA ARG A 16 -7.92 3.03 11.68
C ARG A 16 -6.58 3.67 11.26
N GLY A 17 -6.59 4.94 10.84
CA GLY A 17 -5.40 5.65 10.35
C GLY A 17 -4.94 5.23 8.95
N ILE A 18 -5.78 4.48 8.23
CA ILE A 18 -5.49 3.95 6.89
C ILE A 18 -6.16 4.85 5.85
N LYS A 19 -5.42 5.23 4.81
CA LYS A 19 -5.94 6.02 3.70
C LYS A 19 -5.42 5.46 2.37
N GLN A 20 -6.30 5.32 1.39
CA GLN A 20 -5.91 4.99 0.03
C GLN A 20 -5.00 6.10 -0.52
N LYS A 21 -3.81 5.71 -0.98
CA LYS A 21 -2.84 6.60 -1.63
C LYS A 21 -2.47 6.01 -2.98
N SER A 22 -2.69 6.78 -4.04
CA SER A 22 -2.36 6.39 -5.41
C SER A 22 -1.10 7.12 -5.85
N PHE A 23 -0.11 6.39 -6.35
CA PHE A 23 1.10 6.94 -6.96
C PHE A 23 1.18 6.52 -8.43
N LYS A 24 1.81 7.34 -9.25
CA LYS A 24 2.18 6.96 -10.62
C LYS A 24 3.57 6.34 -10.56
N LEU A 25 3.68 5.08 -10.96
CA LEU A 25 4.93 4.33 -11.00
C LEU A 25 5.19 3.85 -12.44
N PRO A 26 6.46 3.68 -12.85
CA PRO A 26 6.78 2.99 -14.09
C PRO A 26 6.19 1.58 -14.12
N LEU A 27 5.78 1.10 -15.30
CA LEU A 27 5.16 -0.22 -15.45
C LEU A 27 6.09 -1.36 -15.01
N GLU A 28 7.38 -1.23 -15.30
CA GLU A 28 8.41 -2.20 -14.91
C GLU A 28 8.48 -2.35 -13.39
N VAL A 29 8.46 -1.23 -12.66
CA VAL A 29 8.47 -1.22 -11.19
C VAL A 29 7.19 -1.84 -10.62
N ILE A 30 6.03 -1.62 -11.24
CA ILE A 30 4.77 -2.25 -10.82
C ILE A 30 4.86 -3.77 -10.96
N ALA A 31 5.38 -4.25 -12.10
CA ALA A 31 5.58 -5.69 -12.35
C ALA A 31 6.55 -6.30 -11.32
N GLU A 32 7.63 -5.60 -10.99
CA GLU A 32 8.57 -6.05 -9.95
C GLU A 32 7.92 -6.13 -8.57
N ILE A 33 7.12 -5.14 -8.18
CA ILE A 33 6.35 -5.15 -6.92
C ILE A 33 5.40 -6.35 -6.87
N GLU A 34 4.72 -6.67 -7.97
CA GLU A 34 3.82 -7.82 -8.07
C GLU A 34 4.58 -9.15 -7.90
N VAL A 35 5.66 -9.34 -8.65
CA VAL A 35 6.49 -10.56 -8.57
C VAL A 35 7.08 -10.73 -7.18
N LEU A 36 7.59 -9.66 -6.57
CA LEU A 36 8.15 -9.70 -5.22
C LEU A 36 7.08 -10.00 -4.16
N SER A 37 5.92 -9.37 -4.26
CA SER A 37 4.76 -9.60 -3.39
C SER A 37 4.33 -11.07 -3.43
N GLN A 38 4.24 -11.65 -4.62
CA GLN A 38 3.91 -13.07 -4.80
C GLN A 38 5.01 -13.99 -4.25
N LYS A 39 6.28 -13.71 -4.58
CA LYS A 39 7.41 -14.52 -4.14
C LYS A 39 7.55 -14.55 -2.62
N LEU A 40 7.30 -13.41 -1.96
CA LEU A 40 7.39 -13.27 -0.50
C LEU A 40 6.08 -13.66 0.20
N ASN A 41 5.03 -13.96 -0.57
CA ASN A 41 3.68 -14.24 -0.07
C ASN A 41 3.16 -13.17 0.90
N ILE A 42 3.40 -11.90 0.57
CA ILE A 42 2.91 -10.75 1.33
C ILE A 42 2.13 -9.80 0.41
N PRO A 43 1.11 -9.10 0.90
CA PRO A 43 0.44 -8.05 0.13
C PRO A 43 1.39 -6.93 -0.32
N GLN A 44 1.13 -6.32 -1.48
CA GLN A 44 1.96 -5.23 -2.02
C GLN A 44 2.08 -4.02 -1.08
N ASN A 45 1.02 -3.67 -0.34
CA ASN A 45 1.10 -2.60 0.65
C ASN A 45 2.09 -2.93 1.79
N GLN A 46 2.14 -4.19 2.22
CA GLN A 46 3.08 -4.67 3.22
C GLN A 46 4.51 -4.64 2.69
N LEU A 47 4.72 -5.01 1.42
CA LEU A 47 6.02 -4.89 0.76
C LEU A 47 6.52 -3.44 0.77
N ILE A 48 5.66 -2.47 0.44
CA ILE A 48 6.01 -1.04 0.45
C ILE A 48 6.34 -0.57 1.87
N ILE A 49 5.57 -0.98 2.89
CA ILE A 49 5.85 -0.63 4.29
C ILE A 49 7.23 -1.15 4.71
N GLN A 50 7.56 -2.41 4.39
CA GLN A 50 8.87 -3.00 4.69
C GLN A 50 10.01 -2.28 3.96
N ALA A 51 9.82 -1.94 2.69
CA ALA A 51 10.82 -1.18 1.91
C ALA A 51 11.13 0.18 2.56
N ILE A 52 10.11 0.90 3.03
CA ILE A 52 10.31 2.17 3.74
C ILE A 52 11.06 1.96 5.07
N GLN A 53 10.74 0.91 5.83
CA GLN A 53 11.43 0.60 7.08
C GLN A 53 12.91 0.29 6.85
N GLN A 54 13.22 -0.53 5.84
CA GLN A 54 14.59 -0.83 5.45
C GLN A 54 15.33 0.41 4.95
N PHE A 55 14.66 1.26 4.15
CA PHE A 55 15.25 2.51 3.68
C PHE A 55 15.64 3.43 4.84
N LYS A 56 14.79 3.55 5.88
CA LYS A 56 15.11 4.31 7.09
C LYS A 56 16.27 3.72 7.89
N GLN A 57 16.36 2.40 7.99
CA GLN A 57 17.46 1.74 8.71
C GLN A 57 18.81 1.97 8.02
N ASN A 58 18.81 1.98 6.69
CA ASN A 58 20.03 2.15 5.89
C ASN A 58 20.42 3.62 5.66
N ASN A 59 19.56 4.58 6.01
CA ASN A 59 19.78 6.02 5.83
C ASN A 59 19.35 6.78 7.11
N PRO A 60 20.21 6.82 8.15
CA PRO A 60 19.91 7.48 9.43
C PRO A 60 19.91 9.02 9.35
#